data_AF-A0A7J0D278-F1
#
_entry.id   AF-A0A7J0D278-F1
#
_cell.length_a   1.000
_cell.length_b   1.000
_cell.length_c   1.000
_cell.angle_alpha   90.00
_cell.angle_beta   90.00
_cell.angle_gamma   90.00
#
_symmetry.space_group_name_H-M   'P 1'
#
loop_
_entity.id
_entity.type
_entity.pdbx_description
1 polymer ?
#
loop_
_entity_poly.entity_id
_entity_poly.type
_entity_poly.pdbx_seq_one_letter_code
_entity_poly.pdbx_strand_id
1 'polypeptide(L)' 'MEHNLEVLKRADWVIDLGPDGGRNGGELVFEGTPEGLLADRASVTARYLRRDLGLDTVLPKGRR' A
#
# COMPACT_ATOMS: atom_id res chain seq x y z
N MET A 1 -7.73 -13.23 -0.31
CA MET A 1 -7.52 -11.86 -0.83
C MET A 1 -8.35 -10.95 0.04
N GLU A 2 -7.72 -9.94 0.65
CA GLU A 2 -8.30 -9.11 1.71
C GLU A 2 -8.21 -7.64 1.32
N HIS A 3 -9.20 -6.84 1.72
CA HIS A 3 -9.27 -5.41 1.43
C HIS A 3 -9.43 -4.55 2.68
N ASN A 4 -9.65 -5.17 3.85
CA ASN A 4 -9.76 -4.44 5.10
C ASN A 4 -8.38 -3.96 5.59
N LEU A 5 -8.21 -2.64 5.66
CA LEU A 5 -6.96 -2.02 6.11
C LEU A 5 -6.63 -2.32 7.56
N GLU A 6 -7.62 -2.59 8.43
CA GLU A 6 -7.36 -3.00 9.81
C GLU A 6 -6.69 -4.37 9.90
N VAL A 7 -6.96 -5.26 8.96
CA VAL A 7 -6.29 -6.56 8.86
C VAL A 7 -4.86 -6.36 8.36
N LEU A 8 -4.69 -5.54 7.32
CA LEU A 8 -3.38 -5.22 6.74
C LEU A 8 -2.41 -4.62 7.79
N LYS A 9 -2.91 -3.71 8.64
CA LYS A 9 -2.15 -3.09 9.73
C LYS A 9 -1.62 -4.06 10.79
N ARG A 10 -2.25 -5.23 10.92
CA ARG A 10 -1.94 -6.23 11.96
C ARG A 10 -1.25 -7.46 11.40
N ALA A 11 -1.00 -7.50 10.10
CA ALA A 11 -0.37 -8.63 9.45
C ALA A 11 1.13 -8.67 9.77
N ASP A 12 1.68 -9.88 9.94
CA ASP A 12 3.14 -10.04 10.05
C ASP A 12 3.82 -9.94 8.68
N TRP A 13 3.09 -10.28 7.61
CA TRP A 13 3.59 -10.32 6.24
C TRP A 13 2.49 -9.97 5.24
N VAL A 14 2.87 -9.24 4.19
CA VAL A 14 2.00 -8.81 3.10
C VAL A 14 2.61 -9.22 1.77
N ILE A 15 1.77 -9.78 0.92
CA ILE A 15 2.05 -10.01 -0.50
C ILE A 15 1.06 -9.15 -1.28
N ASP A 16 1.57 -8.16 -2.01
CA ASP A 16 0.77 -7.26 -2.84
C ASP A 16 0.90 -7.68 -4.31
N LEU A 17 -0.24 -7.93 -4.94
CA LEU A 17 -0.33 -8.37 -6.33
C LEU A 17 -1.07 -7.32 -7.14
N GLY A 18 -0.58 -7.03 -8.35
CA GLY A 18 -1.14 -5.97 -9.17
C GLY A 18 -0.32 -5.78 -10.45
N PRO A 19 -0.19 -4.54 -10.96
CA PRO A 19 -0.75 -3.27 -10.45
C PRO A 19 -2.28 -3.12 -10.69
N ASP A 20 -2.86 -3.96 -11.54
CA ASP A 20 -4.28 -3.96 -11.91
C ASP A 20 -4.88 -5.38 -11.74
N GLY A 21 -6.17 -5.54 -12.04
CA GLY A 21 -6.85 -6.83 -12.07
C GLY A 21 -6.85 -7.52 -13.44
N GLY A 22 -7.12 -8.83 -13.45
CA GLY A 22 -7.29 -9.60 -14.68
C GLY A 22 -6.02 -9.72 -15.51
N ARG A 23 -6.12 -9.52 -16.83
CA ARG A 23 -5.01 -9.73 -17.79
C ARG A 23 -3.82 -8.78 -17.65
N ASN A 24 -3.98 -7.69 -16.91
CA ASN A 24 -2.92 -6.70 -16.65
C ASN A 24 -2.44 -6.76 -15.19
N GLY A 25 -2.79 -7.83 -14.47
CA GLY A 25 -2.43 -8.06 -13.08
C GLY A 25 -1.66 -9.36 -12.90
N GLY A 26 -1.48 -9.73 -11.63
CA GLY A 26 -0.82 -10.98 -11.25
C GLY A 26 0.71 -10.86 -11.13
N GLU A 27 1.26 -9.65 -11.24
CA GLU A 27 2.65 -9.38 -10.93
C GLU A 27 2.84 -9.16 -9.43
N LEU A 28 3.99 -9.60 -8.91
CA LEU A 28 4.40 -9.32 -7.55
C LEU A 28 4.82 -7.85 -7.48
N VAL A 29 4.02 -7.02 -6.80
CA VAL A 29 4.30 -5.60 -6.62
C VAL A 29 5.15 -5.40 -5.38
N PHE A 30 4.82 -6.08 -4.29
CA PHE A 30 5.54 -5.99 -3.02
C PHE A 30 5.44 -7.30 -2.24
N GLU A 31 6.49 -7.62 -1.49
CA GLU A 31 6.49 -8.67 -0.48
C GLU A 31 7.29 -8.22 0.75
N GLY A 32 6.70 -8.34 1.94
CA GLY A 32 7.37 -7.95 3.18
C GLY A 32 6.41 -7.59 4.31
N THR A 33 6.94 -6.96 5.35
CA THR A 33 6.15 -6.43 6.49
C THR A 33 5.25 -5.25 6.06
N PRO A 34 4.13 -4.98 6.75
CA PRO A 34 3.29 -3.81 6.49
C PRO A 34 4.05 -2.47 6.55
N GLU A 35 5.02 -2.33 7.44
CA GLU A 35 5.87 -1.14 7.54
C GLU A 35 6.74 -0.98 6.29
N GLY A 36 7.27 -2.09 5.79
CA GLY A 36 8.00 -2.13 4.52
C GLY A 36 7.13 -1.71 3.34
N LEU A 37 5.86 -2.14 3.31
CA LEU A 37 4.92 -1.78 2.26
C LEU A 37 4.69 -0.27 2.20
N LEU A 38 4.66 0.42 3.34
CA LEU A 38 4.46 1.89 3.38
C LEU A 38 5.54 2.67 2.65
N ALA A 39 6.77 2.14 2.57
CA ALA A 39 7.87 2.75 1.83
C ALA A 39 7.72 2.60 0.31
N ASP A 40 6.91 1.64 -0.14
CA ASP A 40 6.63 1.43 -1.56
C ASP A 40 5.69 2.52 -2.09
N ARG A 41 6.21 3.29 -3.06
CA ARG A 41 5.46 4.38 -3.72
C ARG A 41 4.68 3.91 -4.94
N ALA A 42 5.04 2.77 -5.52
CA ALA A 42 4.38 2.17 -6.67
C ALA A 42 3.17 1.32 -6.25
N SER A 43 3.18 0.74 -5.05
CA SER A 43 2.03 0.00 -4.52
C SER A 43 0.81 0.89 -4.31
N VAL A 44 -0.29 0.51 -4.97
CA VAL A 44 -1.62 1.11 -4.77
C VAL A 44 -2.10 0.84 -3.35
N THR A 45 -1.87 -0.37 -2.83
CA THR A 45 -2.21 -0.77 -1.46
C THR A 45 -1.49 0.10 -0.43
N ALA A 46 -0.18 0.35 -0.61
CA ALA A 46 0.59 1.24 0.25
C ALA A 46 0.04 2.67 0.29
N ARG A 47 -0.43 3.19 -0.86
CA ARG A 47 -1.08 4.51 -0.92
C ARG A 47 -2.35 4.57 -0.08
N TYR A 48 -3.21 3.57 -0.14
CA TYR A 48 -4.42 3.54 0.68
C TYR A 48 -4.11 3.38 2.17
N LEU A 49 -3.16 2.52 2.51
CA LEU A 49 -2.73 2.34 3.90
C LEU A 49 -2.12 3.62 4.47
N ARG A 50 -1.27 4.33 3.71
CA ARG A 50 -0.71 5.64 4.13
C ARG A 50 -1.79 6.67 4.41
N ARG A 51 -2.81 6.76 3.55
CA ARG A 51 -3.94 7.69 3.74
C ARG A 51 -4.73 7.36 5.00
N ASP A 52 -5.00 6.09 5.22
CA ASP A 52 -5.76 5.60 6.37
C ASP A 52 -4.99 5.79 7.70
N LEU A 53 -3.66 5.73 7.66
CA LEU A 53 -2.77 6.09 8.78
C LEU A 53 -2.52 7.60 8.93
N GLY A 54 -3.06 8.45 8.04
CA GLY A 54 -2.84 9.90 8.08
C GLY A 54 -1.42 10.36 7.69
N LEU A 55 -0.64 9.49 7.04
CA LEU A 55 0.76 9.78 6.66
C LEU A 55 0.88 10.68 5.43
N ASP A 56 -0.14 10.75 4.57
CA ASP A 56 -0.14 11.60 3.37
C ASP A 56 -0.28 13.09 3.69
N THR A 57 -0.78 13.44 4.88
CA THR A 57 -0.99 14.84 5.33
C THR A 57 0.29 15.59 5.69
N VAL A 58 1.44 14.90 5.76
CA VAL A 58 2.72 15.47 6.24
C VAL A 58 3.61 15.96 5.09
N LEU A 59 3.25 15.76 3.83
CA LEU A 59 3.92 16.45 2.72
C LEU A 59 3.32 17.85 2.57
N PRO A 60 4.05 18.93 2.90
CA PRO A 60 3.53 20.28 2.71
C PRO A 60 3.15 20.43 1.24
N LYS A 61 1.88 20.73 0.97
CA LYS A 61 1.45 21.23 -0.35
C LYS A 61 2.37 22.41 -0.66
N GLY A 62 3.24 22.23 -1.67
CA GLY A 62 4.16 23.27 -2.09
C GLY A 62 3.41 24.59 -2.21
N ARG A 63 3.90 25.62 -1.50
CA ARG A 63 3.48 27.00 -1.68
C ARG A 63 3.60 27.31 -3.17
N ARG A 64 2.45 27.51 -3.82
CA ARG A 64 2.37 28.28 -5.06
C ARG A 64 2.30 29.75 -4.69
#